data_AF-A0A7S3SJL5-F1
#
_entry.id   AF-A0A7S3SJL5-F1
#
_cell.length_a   1.000
_cell.length_b   1.000
_cell.length_c   1.000
_cell.angle_alpha   90.00
_cell.angle_beta   90.00
_cell.angle_gamma   90.00
#
_symmetry.space_group_name_H-M   'P 1'
#
loop_
_entity.id
_entity.type
_entity.pdbx_description
1 polymer ?
#
loop_
_entity_poly.entity_id
_entity_poly.type
_entity_poly.pdbx_seq_one_letter_code
_entity_poly.pdbx_strand_id
1 'polypeptide(L)'
;DRLPRLSLVREARPHCKRMLLCVGGNGRSGGFSAAVSSRKSRRRFISALLRLCEKAGFDGVDYNWEYPGFAFGSGYKSEDDVARDYHGLQHLLIETREAFAPSGRVVTLAYYPDRKQERMLGVMSEHVDAMHAMAYDQSGRHSTYAFAEKVAAQAVELLPPSKVTLGLPFYGRHLQTGDWKSYEDLMKPEDFPDGPSASLEADEAGGYYYNGPLTIARKVRLAASHGLQGVMVWEAGQDCREAPVWRHGKVAHVQTCPEQGPGASLLSAIRGALPPSSEGAGPHDEL
;
A
#
# COMPACT_ATOMS: atom_id res chain seq x y z
N ASP A 1 11.58 7.17 19.10
CA ASP A 1 10.15 7.58 19.11
C ASP A 1 9.36 7.20 17.85
N ARG A 2 9.91 6.42 16.90
CA ARG A 2 9.25 6.12 15.60
C ARG A 2 9.05 4.63 15.30
N LEU A 3 9.30 3.75 16.27
CA LEU A 3 8.93 2.34 16.14
C LEU A 3 7.50 2.16 16.69
N PRO A 4 6.68 1.31 16.05
CA PRO A 4 5.34 1.03 16.57
C PRO A 4 5.43 0.52 18.01
N ARG A 5 4.47 0.94 18.84
CA ARG A 5 4.39 0.48 20.22
C ARG A 5 4.27 -1.04 20.23
N LEU A 6 5.08 -1.72 21.02
CA LEU A 6 5.05 -3.19 21.09
C LEU A 6 3.67 -3.74 21.47
N SER A 7 2.90 -2.98 22.26
CA SER A 7 1.50 -3.32 22.56
C SER A 7 0.61 -3.33 21.31
N LEU A 8 0.77 -2.36 20.41
CA LEU A 8 0.03 -2.31 19.14
C LEU A 8 0.42 -3.48 18.22
N VAL A 9 1.72 -3.81 18.18
CA VAL A 9 2.21 -4.96 17.40
C VAL A 9 1.60 -6.27 17.93
N ARG A 10 1.50 -6.43 19.25
CA ARG A 10 0.85 -7.59 19.88
C ARG A 10 -0.65 -7.64 19.61
N GLU A 11 -1.33 -6.49 19.68
CA GLU A 11 -2.76 -6.36 19.40
C GLU A 11 -3.10 -6.71 17.94
N ALA A 12 -2.27 -6.29 16.99
CA ALA A 12 -2.49 -6.56 15.57
C ALA A 12 -2.12 -7.99 15.13
N ARG A 13 -1.18 -8.65 15.83
CA ARG A 13 -0.63 -9.96 15.44
C ARG A 13 -1.66 -11.05 15.10
N PRO A 14 -2.68 -11.33 15.93
CA PRO A 14 -3.63 -12.40 15.64
C PRO A 14 -4.53 -12.12 14.42
N HIS A 15 -4.51 -10.89 13.89
CA HIS A 15 -5.36 -10.45 12.78
C HIS A 15 -4.63 -10.36 11.43
N CYS A 16 -3.34 -10.71 11.37
CA CYS A 16 -2.55 -10.66 10.14
C CYS A 16 -1.82 -11.97 9.88
N LYS A 17 -1.76 -12.39 8.61
CA LYS A 17 -0.91 -13.52 8.18
C LYS A 17 0.57 -13.18 8.27
N ARG A 18 0.93 -11.93 7.96
CA ARG A 18 2.28 -11.37 8.04
C ARG A 18 2.22 -9.91 8.45
N MET A 19 3.22 -9.46 9.17
CA MET A 19 3.41 -8.08 9.58
C MET A 19 4.82 -7.64 9.22
N LEU A 20 4.92 -6.66 8.33
CA LEU A 20 6.19 -6.18 7.80
C LEU A 20 6.53 -4.80 8.39
N LEU A 21 7.83 -4.53 8.51
CA LEU A 21 8.32 -3.19 8.79
C LEU A 21 8.40 -2.41 7.47
N CYS A 22 7.50 -1.45 7.25
CA CYS A 22 7.63 -0.51 6.13
C CYS A 22 8.65 0.58 6.46
N VAL A 23 9.61 0.79 5.56
CA VAL A 23 10.67 1.80 5.69
C VAL A 23 10.55 2.80 4.55
N GLY A 24 10.49 4.08 4.91
CA GLY A 24 10.37 5.18 3.95
C GLY A 24 8.98 5.79 3.91
N GLY A 25 8.48 5.97 2.69
CA GLY A 25 7.28 6.70 2.33
C GLY A 25 7.54 8.17 2.00
N ASN A 26 6.50 8.85 1.54
CA ASN A 26 6.50 10.28 1.28
C ASN A 26 7.06 11.07 2.48
N GLY A 27 8.01 11.98 2.19
CA GLY A 27 8.71 12.78 3.20
C GLY A 27 9.69 12.02 4.09
N ARG A 28 9.89 10.70 3.88
CA ARG A 28 10.71 9.82 4.73
C ARG A 28 11.74 8.99 3.96
N SER A 29 11.90 9.26 2.66
CA SER A 29 12.78 8.50 1.77
C SER A 29 14.21 9.06 1.63
N GLY A 30 14.52 10.21 2.23
CA GLY A 30 15.81 10.91 2.03
C GLY A 30 17.07 10.12 2.45
N GLY A 31 16.93 9.11 3.32
CA GLY A 31 18.04 8.28 3.77
C GLY A 31 18.44 7.14 2.83
N PHE A 32 17.60 6.78 1.85
CA PHE A 32 17.81 5.57 1.05
C PHE A 32 19.05 5.64 0.17
N SER A 33 19.26 6.74 -0.55
CA SER A 33 20.43 6.90 -1.44
C SER A 33 21.76 6.69 -0.70
N ALA A 34 21.87 7.24 0.51
CA ALA A 34 23.04 7.02 1.38
C ALA A 34 23.11 5.58 1.93
N ALA A 35 21.97 4.96 2.19
CA ALA A 35 21.90 3.57 2.65
C ALA A 35 22.37 2.58 1.58
N VAL A 36 22.12 2.87 0.29
CA VAL A 36 22.46 1.96 -0.82
C VAL A 36 23.80 2.23 -1.50
N SER A 37 24.42 3.38 -1.23
CA SER A 37 25.63 3.89 -1.91
C SER A 37 26.88 3.00 -1.79
N SER A 38 26.95 2.09 -0.82
CA SER A 38 28.09 1.20 -0.63
C SER A 38 27.68 -0.10 0.04
N ARG A 39 28.47 -1.16 -0.16
CA ARG A 39 28.27 -2.43 0.56
C ARG A 39 28.28 -2.26 2.09
N LYS A 40 29.11 -1.36 2.61
CA LYS A 40 29.21 -1.08 4.06
C LYS A 40 27.92 -0.42 4.58
N SER A 41 27.35 0.54 3.85
CA SER A 41 26.10 1.19 4.25
C SER A 41 24.91 0.22 4.16
N ARG A 42 24.82 -0.58 3.09
CA ARG A 42 23.76 -1.60 2.94
C ARG A 42 23.80 -2.64 4.05
N ARG A 43 24.96 -3.24 4.32
CA ARG A 43 25.13 -4.19 5.43
C ARG A 43 24.71 -3.60 6.77
N ARG A 44 25.06 -2.35 7.05
CA ARG A 44 24.64 -1.66 8.29
C ARG A 44 23.12 -1.49 8.33
N PHE A 45 22.51 -1.10 7.21
CA PHE A 45 21.06 -0.94 7.10
C PHE A 45 20.32 -2.27 7.29
N ILE A 46 20.70 -3.32 6.54
CA ILE A 46 20.12 -4.67 6.64
C ILE A 46 20.27 -5.24 8.05
N SER A 47 21.44 -5.09 8.68
CA SER A 47 21.65 -5.54 10.06
C SER A 47 20.74 -4.82 11.07
N ALA A 48 20.42 -3.54 10.83
CA ALA A 48 19.47 -2.82 11.67
C ALA A 48 18.04 -3.32 11.47
N LEU A 49 17.65 -3.63 10.23
CA LEU A 49 16.34 -4.20 9.91
C LEU A 49 16.15 -5.57 10.55
N LEU A 50 17.14 -6.46 10.45
CA LEU A 50 17.12 -7.78 11.11
C LEU A 50 16.86 -7.65 12.62
N ARG A 51 17.64 -6.80 13.31
CA ARG A 51 17.46 -6.58 14.75
C ARG A 51 16.06 -6.05 15.09
N LEU A 52 15.49 -5.19 14.25
CA LEU A 52 14.13 -4.69 14.46
C LEU A 52 13.10 -5.80 14.23
N CYS A 53 13.26 -6.60 13.18
CA CYS A 53 12.38 -7.72 12.90
C CYS A 53 12.42 -8.77 14.00
N GLU A 54 13.61 -9.08 14.54
CA GLU A 54 13.78 -9.99 15.67
C GLU A 54 13.15 -9.43 16.95
N LYS A 55 13.44 -8.17 17.27
CA LYS A 55 12.97 -7.54 18.52
C LYS A 55 11.46 -7.36 18.57
N ALA A 56 10.83 -7.04 17.43
CA ALA A 56 9.40 -6.73 17.35
C ALA A 56 8.57 -7.86 16.72
N GLY A 57 9.20 -8.94 16.26
CA GLY A 57 8.50 -10.07 15.61
C GLY A 57 7.93 -9.72 14.23
N PHE A 58 8.63 -8.91 13.43
CA PHE A 58 8.21 -8.67 12.04
C PHE A 58 8.65 -9.83 11.13
N ASP A 59 7.79 -10.16 10.18
CA ASP A 59 7.95 -11.25 9.21
C ASP A 59 8.73 -10.81 7.97
N GLY A 60 9.23 -9.58 7.96
CA GLY A 60 9.98 -9.02 6.85
C GLY A 60 9.97 -7.51 6.80
N VAL A 61 10.37 -6.98 5.64
CA VAL A 61 10.50 -5.55 5.39
C VAL A 61 9.75 -5.17 4.12
N ASP A 62 9.16 -3.99 4.13
CA ASP A 62 8.66 -3.32 2.94
C ASP A 62 9.50 -2.06 2.66
N TYR A 63 10.12 -1.97 1.49
CA TYR A 63 10.89 -0.81 1.07
C TYR A 63 10.01 0.16 0.28
N ASN A 64 9.51 1.20 0.94
CA ASN A 64 8.79 2.28 0.28
C ASN A 64 9.73 3.47 0.00
N TRP A 65 10.60 3.35 -1.01
CA TRP A 65 11.48 4.45 -1.44
C TRP A 65 10.77 5.28 -2.51
N GLU A 66 10.40 6.52 -2.16
CA GLU A 66 9.76 7.50 -3.06
C GLU A 66 10.72 8.67 -3.40
N TYR A 67 11.48 8.65 -4.51
CA TYR A 67 11.77 7.52 -5.41
C TYR A 67 13.28 7.43 -5.70
N PRO A 68 13.83 6.28 -6.10
CA PRO A 68 15.23 6.20 -6.51
C PRO A 68 15.55 7.23 -7.60
N GLY A 69 16.56 8.08 -7.37
CA GLY A 69 16.91 9.14 -8.31
C GLY A 69 15.99 10.37 -8.34
N PHE A 70 14.97 10.45 -7.47
CA PHE A 70 14.07 11.60 -7.36
C PHE A 70 13.91 12.03 -5.90
N ALA A 71 13.84 13.34 -5.66
CA ALA A 71 13.49 13.87 -4.35
C ALA A 71 12.46 15.02 -4.49
N PHE A 72 11.40 14.95 -3.68
CA PHE A 72 10.38 15.99 -3.62
C PHE A 72 11.02 17.35 -3.31
N GLY A 73 10.62 18.38 -4.06
CA GLY A 73 11.16 19.74 -3.95
C GLY A 73 12.45 20.00 -4.74
N SER A 74 13.26 18.98 -5.04
CA SER A 74 14.49 19.12 -5.84
C SER A 74 14.43 18.47 -7.23
N GLY A 75 13.43 17.62 -7.48
CA GLY A 75 13.25 16.94 -8.76
C GLY A 75 14.16 15.73 -8.94
N TYR A 76 14.41 15.37 -10.21
CA TYR A 76 15.30 14.27 -10.57
C TYR A 76 16.77 14.65 -10.36
N LYS A 77 17.56 13.67 -9.92
CA LYS A 77 19.03 13.77 -9.89
C LYS A 77 19.61 13.61 -11.31
N SER A 78 20.94 13.73 -11.42
CA SER A 78 21.65 13.37 -12.65
C SER A 78 21.39 11.92 -13.05
N GLU A 79 21.43 11.57 -14.34
CA GLU A 79 21.23 10.18 -14.79
C GLU A 79 22.26 9.22 -14.15
N ASP A 80 23.48 9.69 -13.87
CA ASP A 80 24.50 8.92 -13.14
C ASP A 80 24.07 8.62 -11.69
N ASP A 81 23.46 9.59 -11.00
CA ASP A 81 22.92 9.39 -9.66
C ASP A 81 21.70 8.47 -9.66
N VAL A 82 20.82 8.61 -10.65
CA VAL A 82 19.67 7.72 -10.85
C VAL A 82 20.18 6.28 -11.03
N ALA A 83 21.16 6.07 -11.90
CA ALA A 83 21.77 4.76 -12.13
C ALA A 83 22.43 4.20 -10.86
N ARG A 84 23.14 5.04 -10.09
CA ARG A 84 23.71 4.65 -8.79
C ARG A 84 22.66 4.22 -7.78
N ASP A 85 21.55 4.96 -7.68
CA ASP A 85 20.46 4.65 -6.75
C ASP A 85 19.80 3.31 -7.11
N TYR A 86 19.51 3.06 -8.40
CA TYR A 86 18.92 1.78 -8.84
C TYR A 86 19.88 0.60 -8.72
N HIS A 87 21.16 0.77 -9.06
CA HIS A 87 22.18 -0.27 -8.84
C HIS A 87 22.32 -0.59 -7.35
N GLY A 88 22.33 0.45 -6.50
CA GLY A 88 22.33 0.29 -5.05
C GLY A 88 21.10 -0.43 -4.53
N LEU A 89 19.91 -0.10 -5.04
CA LEU A 89 18.65 -0.76 -4.70
C LEU A 89 18.68 -2.25 -5.07
N GLN A 90 19.15 -2.61 -6.27
CA GLN A 90 19.28 -4.01 -6.68
C GLN A 90 20.16 -4.79 -5.70
N HIS A 91 21.33 -4.27 -5.34
CA HIS A 91 22.21 -4.91 -4.34
C HIS A 91 21.56 -4.97 -2.96
N LEU A 92 20.79 -3.95 -2.57
CA LEU A 92 20.05 -3.97 -1.30
C LEU A 92 19.04 -5.12 -1.29
N LEU A 93 18.27 -5.32 -2.36
CA LEU A 93 17.27 -6.39 -2.44
C LEU A 93 17.91 -7.78 -2.39
N ILE A 94 18.99 -7.99 -3.16
CA ILE A 94 19.79 -9.24 -3.14
C ILE A 94 20.29 -9.53 -1.71
N GLU A 95 21.04 -8.58 -1.14
CA GLU A 95 21.66 -8.76 0.18
C GLU A 95 20.63 -8.91 1.30
N THR A 96 19.45 -8.26 1.18
CA THR A 96 18.35 -8.41 2.14
C THR A 96 17.72 -9.78 2.04
N ARG A 97 17.45 -10.27 0.82
CA ARG A 97 16.88 -11.60 0.59
C ARG A 97 17.79 -12.69 1.14
N GLU A 98 19.10 -12.61 0.90
CA GLU A 98 20.10 -13.52 1.46
C GLU A 98 20.09 -13.50 2.99
N ALA A 99 20.08 -12.31 3.58
CA ALA A 99 20.09 -12.15 5.04
C ALA A 99 18.79 -12.64 5.71
N PHE A 100 17.66 -12.57 5.01
CA PHE A 100 16.33 -12.92 5.53
C PHE A 100 16.00 -14.40 5.36
N ALA A 101 16.61 -15.07 4.37
CA ALA A 101 16.35 -16.47 4.03
C ALA A 101 16.41 -17.45 5.22
N PRO A 102 17.41 -17.40 6.14
CA PRO A 102 17.47 -18.32 7.28
C PRO A 102 16.27 -18.23 8.24
N SER A 103 15.56 -17.10 8.22
CA SER A 103 14.41 -16.82 9.08
C SER A 103 13.07 -16.86 8.36
N GLY A 104 13.04 -17.21 7.07
CA GLY A 104 11.83 -17.21 6.25
C GLY A 104 11.17 -15.84 6.07
N ARG A 105 11.92 -14.75 6.35
CA ARG A 105 11.39 -13.38 6.25
C ARG A 105 11.28 -12.94 4.80
N VAL A 106 10.30 -12.07 4.54
CA VAL A 106 10.00 -11.59 3.20
C VAL A 106 10.47 -10.16 2.93
N VAL A 107 10.61 -9.84 1.66
CA VAL A 107 11.00 -8.52 1.17
C VAL A 107 9.95 -8.05 0.19
N THR A 108 9.30 -6.94 0.48
CA THR A 108 8.38 -6.26 -0.44
C THR A 108 8.88 -4.84 -0.72
N LEU A 109 8.31 -4.17 -1.72
CA LEU A 109 8.57 -2.77 -1.98
C LEU A 109 7.33 -2.08 -2.52
N ALA A 110 7.29 -0.76 -2.44
CA ALA A 110 6.30 0.07 -3.12
C ALA A 110 6.96 0.88 -4.24
N TYR A 111 6.20 1.14 -5.31
CA TYR A 111 6.68 1.86 -6.48
C TYR A 111 5.57 2.70 -7.12
N TYR A 112 5.97 3.74 -7.85
CA TYR A 112 5.05 4.50 -8.67
C TYR A 112 4.98 3.85 -10.05
N PRO A 113 3.78 3.60 -10.62
CA PRO A 113 3.64 2.81 -11.84
C PRO A 113 3.95 3.62 -13.10
N ASP A 114 5.21 4.00 -13.23
CA ASP A 114 5.79 4.51 -14.45
C ASP A 114 6.68 3.46 -15.13
N ARG A 115 6.69 3.48 -16.46
CA ARG A 115 7.39 2.47 -17.26
C ARG A 115 8.92 2.47 -17.04
N LYS A 116 9.54 3.58 -16.61
CA LYS A 116 10.99 3.62 -16.32
C LYS A 116 11.26 2.83 -15.05
N GLN A 117 10.54 3.12 -13.96
CA GLN A 117 10.68 2.39 -12.70
C GLN A 117 10.31 0.90 -12.85
N GLU A 118 9.22 0.58 -13.54
CA GLU A 118 8.79 -0.82 -13.76
C GLU A 118 9.83 -1.65 -14.51
N ARG A 119 10.46 -1.10 -15.56
CA ARG A 119 11.54 -1.82 -16.27
C ARG A 119 12.74 -2.10 -15.37
N MET A 120 13.11 -1.15 -14.52
CA MET A 120 14.18 -1.36 -13.54
C MET A 120 13.78 -2.39 -12.49
N LEU A 121 12.52 -2.39 -12.03
CA LEU A 121 12.02 -3.36 -11.07
C LEU A 121 11.89 -4.77 -11.68
N GLY A 122 11.56 -4.88 -12.96
CA GLY A 122 11.47 -6.16 -13.68
C GLY A 122 12.75 -6.98 -13.55
N VAL A 123 13.92 -6.35 -13.69
CA VAL A 123 15.24 -7.02 -13.58
C VAL A 123 15.62 -7.42 -12.15
N MET A 124 14.92 -6.92 -11.13
CA MET A 124 15.18 -7.24 -9.71
C MET A 124 14.00 -7.97 -9.03
N SER A 125 12.95 -8.29 -9.81
CA SER A 125 11.69 -8.85 -9.31
C SER A 125 11.85 -10.24 -8.69
N GLU A 126 12.92 -10.97 -9.00
CA GLU A 126 13.23 -12.26 -8.38
C GLU A 126 13.58 -12.15 -6.88
N HIS A 127 14.09 -10.99 -6.44
CA HIS A 127 14.57 -10.77 -5.07
C HIS A 127 13.50 -10.26 -4.10
N VAL A 128 12.27 -10.04 -4.58
CA VAL A 128 11.14 -9.58 -3.77
C VAL A 128 9.97 -10.56 -3.83
N ASP A 129 9.17 -10.56 -2.78
CA ASP A 129 7.96 -11.36 -2.64
C ASP A 129 6.73 -10.62 -3.17
N ALA A 130 6.73 -9.28 -3.10
CA ALA A 130 5.67 -8.43 -3.64
C ALA A 130 6.18 -7.02 -4.02
N MET A 131 5.50 -6.39 -4.96
CA MET A 131 5.70 -5.02 -5.43
C MET A 131 4.35 -4.31 -5.44
N HIS A 132 4.22 -3.27 -4.61
CA HIS A 132 2.98 -2.54 -4.42
C HIS A 132 2.92 -1.34 -5.37
N ALA A 133 2.10 -1.47 -6.41
CA ALA A 133 1.90 -0.41 -7.41
C ALA A 133 1.00 0.69 -6.81
N MET A 134 1.57 1.87 -6.57
CA MET A 134 0.83 3.02 -6.02
C MET A 134 -0.05 3.66 -7.10
N ALA A 135 -1.15 3.00 -7.45
CA ALA A 135 -2.10 3.39 -8.50
C ALA A 135 -3.03 4.55 -8.06
N TYR A 136 -2.45 5.59 -7.48
CA TYR A 136 -3.12 6.78 -6.98
C TYR A 136 -2.18 8.01 -7.06
N ASP A 137 -2.67 9.17 -6.62
CA ASP A 137 -1.94 10.46 -6.61
C ASP A 137 -1.52 10.97 -8.01
N GLN A 138 -2.33 10.68 -9.04
CA GLN A 138 -2.33 11.47 -10.28
C GLN A 138 -2.77 12.92 -10.02
N SER A 139 -2.48 13.83 -10.95
CA SER A 139 -3.07 15.17 -10.93
C SER A 139 -4.59 15.13 -11.20
N GLY A 140 -5.33 16.03 -10.54
CA GLY A 140 -6.79 16.08 -10.66
C GLY A 140 -7.48 14.86 -10.06
N ARG A 141 -8.14 14.06 -10.90
CA ARG A 141 -8.76 12.79 -10.48
C ARG A 141 -7.67 11.77 -10.16
N HIS A 142 -7.23 11.76 -8.91
CA HIS A 142 -5.96 11.17 -8.51
C HIS A 142 -5.88 9.64 -8.64
N SER A 143 -7.01 8.95 -8.74
CA SER A 143 -7.10 7.49 -8.59
C SER A 143 -8.16 6.85 -9.50
N THR A 144 -8.25 7.27 -10.76
CA THR A 144 -9.29 6.78 -11.69
C THR A 144 -9.22 5.26 -11.95
N TYR A 145 -10.35 4.67 -12.36
CA TYR A 145 -10.39 3.29 -12.84
C TYR A 145 -9.53 3.10 -14.10
N ALA A 146 -9.56 4.05 -15.04
CA ALA A 146 -8.72 4.01 -16.24
C ALA A 146 -7.22 3.98 -15.92
N PHE A 147 -6.78 4.70 -14.87
CA PHE A 147 -5.41 4.60 -14.40
C PHE A 147 -5.10 3.20 -13.84
N ALA A 148 -6.01 2.62 -13.05
CA ALA A 148 -5.84 1.25 -12.56
C ALA A 148 -5.76 0.22 -13.70
N GLU A 149 -6.56 0.35 -14.76
CA GLU A 149 -6.48 -0.51 -15.96
C GLU A 149 -5.12 -0.43 -16.62
N LYS A 150 -4.61 0.80 -16.80
CA LYS A 150 -3.27 1.04 -17.32
C LYS A 150 -2.19 0.38 -16.46
N VAL A 151 -2.27 0.53 -15.13
CA VAL A 151 -1.31 -0.08 -14.19
C VAL A 151 -1.36 -1.62 -14.26
N ALA A 152 -2.55 -2.22 -14.27
CA ALA A 152 -2.70 -3.67 -14.36
C ALA A 152 -2.13 -4.22 -15.68
N ALA A 153 -2.39 -3.54 -16.80
CA ALA A 153 -1.84 -3.92 -18.10
C ALA A 153 -0.30 -3.79 -18.14
N GLN A 154 0.26 -2.71 -17.60
CA GLN A 154 1.71 -2.52 -17.50
C GLN A 154 2.39 -3.59 -16.64
N ALA A 155 1.76 -3.98 -15.53
CA ALA A 155 2.27 -5.04 -14.68
C ALA A 155 2.38 -6.38 -15.43
N VAL A 156 1.41 -6.73 -16.28
CA VAL A 156 1.46 -7.93 -17.13
C VAL A 156 2.54 -7.85 -18.20
N GLU A 157 2.82 -6.65 -18.72
CA GLU A 157 3.84 -6.45 -19.75
C GLU A 157 5.27 -6.45 -19.20
N LEU A 158 5.50 -5.81 -18.04
CA LEU A 158 6.84 -5.43 -17.58
C LEU A 158 7.30 -6.13 -16.30
N LEU A 159 6.38 -6.75 -15.54
CA LEU A 159 6.64 -7.34 -14.24
C LEU A 159 6.03 -8.77 -14.18
N PRO A 160 6.35 -9.57 -13.15
CA PRO A 160 5.61 -10.79 -12.85
C PRO A 160 4.28 -10.44 -12.16
N PRO A 161 3.10 -10.64 -12.79
CA PRO A 161 1.80 -10.26 -12.20
C PRO A 161 1.57 -10.86 -10.81
N SER A 162 1.97 -12.11 -10.62
CA SER A 162 1.89 -12.84 -9.34
C SER A 162 2.72 -12.24 -8.20
N LYS A 163 3.53 -11.21 -8.48
CA LYS A 163 4.27 -10.41 -7.49
C LYS A 163 3.81 -8.95 -7.41
N VAL A 164 2.80 -8.52 -8.16
CA VAL A 164 2.33 -7.13 -8.17
C VAL A 164 1.00 -7.02 -7.43
N THR A 165 0.84 -6.00 -6.59
CA THR A 165 -0.47 -5.64 -6.04
C THR A 165 -0.93 -4.29 -6.56
N LEU A 166 -2.23 -4.15 -6.85
CA LEU A 166 -2.83 -2.87 -7.25
C LEU A 166 -3.16 -2.00 -6.03
N GLY A 167 -2.63 -0.78 -5.97
CA GLY A 167 -2.87 0.17 -4.89
C GLY A 167 -4.28 0.78 -4.92
N LEU A 168 -4.89 0.87 -3.74
CA LEU A 168 -6.24 1.40 -3.50
C LEU A 168 -6.16 2.51 -2.44
N PRO A 169 -6.44 3.78 -2.78
CA PRO A 169 -6.43 4.86 -1.81
C PRO A 169 -7.74 4.90 -1.02
N PHE A 170 -7.65 5.04 0.29
CA PHE A 170 -8.81 5.23 1.19
C PHE A 170 -9.02 6.71 1.54
N TYR A 171 -8.65 7.59 0.61
CA TYR A 171 -8.79 9.03 0.73
C TYR A 171 -9.12 9.60 -0.65
N GLY A 172 -9.68 10.80 -0.66
CA GLY A 172 -9.85 11.60 -1.87
C GLY A 172 -8.87 12.76 -1.95
N ARG A 173 -8.74 13.34 -3.13
CA ARG A 173 -7.99 14.58 -3.40
C ARG A 173 -8.93 15.65 -3.93
N HIS A 174 -8.82 16.87 -3.41
CA HIS A 174 -9.57 18.01 -3.89
C HIS A 174 -9.11 18.36 -5.32
N LEU A 175 -10.05 18.46 -6.24
CA LEU A 175 -9.82 18.60 -7.68
C LEU A 175 -9.05 19.87 -8.06
N GLN A 176 -9.12 20.92 -7.24
CA GLN A 176 -8.44 22.20 -7.50
C GLN A 176 -7.16 22.37 -6.67
N THR A 177 -7.18 22.01 -5.39
CA THR A 177 -6.07 22.30 -4.46
C THR A 177 -5.12 21.12 -4.27
N GLY A 178 -5.58 19.90 -4.56
CA GLY A 178 -4.83 18.67 -4.28
C GLY A 178 -4.82 18.27 -2.80
N ASP A 179 -5.56 18.98 -1.94
CA ASP A 179 -5.70 18.63 -0.52
C ASP A 179 -6.32 17.25 -0.38
N TRP A 180 -5.91 16.48 0.62
CA TRP A 180 -6.42 15.13 0.84
C TRP A 180 -7.45 15.11 1.97
N LYS A 181 -8.42 14.19 1.87
CA LYS A 181 -9.42 13.93 2.91
C LYS A 181 -9.69 12.44 3.02
N SER A 182 -9.76 11.89 4.23
CA SER A 182 -10.02 10.46 4.45
C SER A 182 -11.41 10.06 3.91
N TYR A 183 -11.59 8.80 3.51
CA TYR A 183 -12.90 8.31 3.11
C TYR A 183 -13.93 8.45 4.24
N GLU A 184 -13.54 8.19 5.50
CA GLU A 184 -14.36 8.43 6.69
C GLU A 184 -14.88 9.86 6.77
N ASP A 185 -14.03 10.87 6.55
CA ASP A 185 -14.45 12.27 6.59
C ASP A 185 -15.26 12.67 5.34
N LEU A 186 -15.06 12.01 4.21
CA LEU A 186 -15.90 12.19 3.03
C LEU A 186 -17.33 11.64 3.24
N MET A 187 -17.54 10.70 4.15
CA MET A 187 -18.88 10.14 4.45
C MET A 187 -19.71 11.02 5.39
N LYS A 188 -19.11 12.01 6.08
CA LYS A 188 -19.81 12.83 7.07
C LYS A 188 -20.62 13.92 6.36
N PRO A 189 -21.96 13.99 6.54
CA PRO A 189 -22.77 15.01 5.86
C PRO A 189 -22.39 16.45 6.27
N GLU A 190 -21.93 16.63 7.50
CA GLU A 190 -21.49 17.93 8.07
C GLU A 190 -20.29 18.53 7.32
N ASP A 191 -19.51 17.68 6.65
CA ASP A 191 -18.35 18.08 5.86
C ASP A 191 -18.73 18.60 4.45
N PHE A 192 -20.02 18.51 4.07
CA PHE A 192 -20.56 18.94 2.76
C PHE A 192 -21.88 19.72 2.91
N PRO A 193 -21.90 20.87 3.61
CA PRO A 193 -23.13 21.62 3.86
C PRO A 193 -23.82 22.12 2.57
N ASP A 194 -23.05 22.30 1.48
CA ASP A 194 -23.51 22.90 0.23
C ASP A 194 -23.45 21.95 -1.00
N GLY A 195 -23.22 20.65 -0.82
CA GLY A 195 -23.01 19.71 -1.93
C GLY A 195 -23.58 18.29 -1.70
N PRO A 196 -23.59 17.41 -2.72
CA PRO A 196 -24.01 16.03 -2.51
C PRO A 196 -23.06 15.36 -1.50
N SER A 197 -23.63 14.71 -0.49
CA SER A 197 -22.87 13.84 0.41
C SER A 197 -22.25 12.72 -0.43
N ALA A 198 -21.07 12.26 -0.04
CA ALA A 198 -20.53 11.05 -0.63
C ALA A 198 -21.55 9.90 -0.56
N SER A 199 -21.61 9.10 -1.61
CA SER A 199 -22.51 7.97 -1.73
C SER A 199 -21.73 6.72 -2.12
N LEU A 200 -22.34 5.55 -1.91
CA LEU A 200 -21.71 4.26 -2.18
C LEU A 200 -21.34 4.07 -3.67
N GLU A 201 -21.99 4.81 -4.55
CA GLU A 201 -21.83 4.74 -6.01
C GLU A 201 -21.04 5.91 -6.59
N ALA A 202 -20.71 6.92 -5.76
CA ALA A 202 -20.01 8.10 -6.20
C ALA A 202 -18.48 7.96 -6.02
N ASP A 203 -17.75 8.60 -6.93
CA ASP A 203 -16.31 8.82 -6.83
C ASP A 203 -15.99 10.32 -6.64
N GLU A 204 -17.01 11.18 -6.51
CA GLU A 204 -16.85 12.62 -6.32
C GLU A 204 -17.87 13.18 -5.33
N ALA A 205 -17.39 14.03 -4.41
CA ALA A 205 -18.23 14.75 -3.44
C ALA A 205 -17.49 15.99 -2.94
N GLY A 206 -18.19 17.13 -2.87
CA GLY A 206 -17.65 18.41 -2.38
C GLY A 206 -16.30 18.84 -2.94
N GLY A 207 -16.10 18.64 -4.25
CA GLY A 207 -14.84 18.99 -4.93
C GLY A 207 -13.71 17.98 -4.73
N TYR A 208 -13.91 16.88 -4.02
CA TYR A 208 -12.94 15.78 -3.89
C TYR A 208 -13.26 14.65 -4.88
N TYR A 209 -12.22 14.09 -5.50
CA TYR A 209 -12.28 12.80 -6.19
C TYR A 209 -11.71 11.71 -5.28
N TYR A 210 -12.46 10.64 -5.06
CA TYR A 210 -12.10 9.46 -4.25
C TYR A 210 -12.52 8.18 -5.00
N ASN A 211 -12.37 7.02 -4.38
CA ASN A 211 -12.95 5.77 -4.90
C ASN A 211 -14.01 5.27 -3.93
N GLY A 212 -15.26 5.27 -4.36
CA GLY A 212 -16.35 4.66 -3.61
C GLY A 212 -16.26 3.12 -3.58
N PRO A 213 -17.08 2.46 -2.76
CA PRO A 213 -17.14 1.00 -2.64
C PRO A 213 -17.25 0.27 -3.98
N LEU A 214 -18.09 0.77 -4.90
CA LEU A 214 -18.25 0.15 -6.22
C LEU A 214 -16.95 0.20 -7.04
N THR A 215 -16.26 1.33 -7.07
CA THR A 215 -14.98 1.48 -7.78
C THR A 215 -13.88 0.64 -7.13
N ILE A 216 -13.82 0.59 -5.81
CA ILE A 216 -12.91 -0.30 -5.07
C ILE A 216 -13.14 -1.77 -5.44
N ALA A 217 -14.39 -2.25 -5.39
CA ALA A 217 -14.72 -3.62 -5.76
C ALA A 217 -14.37 -3.93 -7.22
N ARG A 218 -14.60 -2.97 -8.15
CA ARG A 218 -14.20 -3.11 -9.56
C ARG A 218 -12.68 -3.22 -9.72
N LYS A 219 -11.89 -2.44 -8.99
CA LYS A 219 -10.42 -2.51 -9.02
C LYS A 219 -9.89 -3.84 -8.45
N VAL A 220 -10.54 -4.40 -7.44
CA VAL A 220 -10.20 -5.74 -6.93
C VAL A 220 -10.44 -6.82 -7.99
N ARG A 221 -11.58 -6.77 -8.70
CA ARG A 221 -11.87 -7.68 -9.82
C ARG A 221 -10.89 -7.51 -10.97
N LEU A 222 -10.50 -6.27 -11.27
CA LEU A 222 -9.49 -5.95 -12.28
C LEU A 222 -8.12 -6.56 -11.92
N ALA A 223 -7.68 -6.43 -10.67
CA ALA A 223 -6.44 -7.03 -10.20
C ALA A 223 -6.48 -8.56 -10.34
N ALA A 224 -7.58 -9.18 -9.93
CA ALA A 224 -7.77 -10.63 -10.07
C ALA A 224 -7.79 -11.08 -11.54
N SER A 225 -8.47 -10.36 -12.43
CA SER A 225 -8.57 -10.73 -13.85
C SER A 225 -7.22 -10.63 -14.59
N HIS A 226 -6.28 -9.84 -14.08
CA HIS A 226 -4.93 -9.70 -14.62
C HIS A 226 -3.91 -10.64 -13.94
N GLY A 227 -4.36 -11.52 -13.03
CA GLY A 227 -3.47 -12.42 -12.29
C GLY A 227 -2.52 -11.69 -11.35
N LEU A 228 -2.88 -10.48 -10.92
CA LEU A 228 -2.09 -9.76 -9.92
C LEU A 228 -2.12 -10.52 -8.59
N GLN A 229 -1.08 -10.37 -7.78
CA GLN A 229 -0.99 -10.98 -6.44
C GLN A 229 -2.15 -10.57 -5.53
N GLY A 230 -2.70 -9.37 -5.72
CA GLY A 230 -3.83 -8.85 -4.97
C GLY A 230 -3.93 -7.33 -5.04
N VAL A 231 -4.41 -6.74 -3.95
CA VAL A 231 -4.51 -5.28 -3.77
C VAL A 231 -3.75 -4.84 -2.52
N MET A 232 -3.29 -3.58 -2.52
CA MET A 232 -2.68 -2.91 -1.37
C MET A 232 -3.51 -1.67 -1.03
N VAL A 233 -3.76 -1.40 0.25
CA VAL A 233 -4.58 -0.27 0.71
C VAL A 233 -3.71 0.82 1.31
N TRP A 234 -3.92 2.07 0.90
CA TRP A 234 -3.27 3.27 1.46
C TRP A 234 -4.31 4.31 1.92
N GLU A 235 -4.59 4.47 3.21
CA GLU A 235 -4.27 3.53 4.29
C GLU A 235 -5.53 3.13 5.06
N ALA A 236 -5.53 1.92 5.64
CA ALA A 236 -6.75 1.27 6.13
C ALA A 236 -7.46 2.04 7.26
N GLY A 237 -6.75 2.88 8.00
CA GLY A 237 -7.31 3.73 9.05
C GLY A 237 -8.21 4.86 8.56
N GLN A 238 -8.23 5.12 7.24
CA GLN A 238 -9.05 6.16 6.62
C GLN A 238 -10.43 5.68 6.17
N ASP A 239 -10.73 4.38 6.32
CA ASP A 239 -12.05 3.83 6.00
C ASP A 239 -13.11 4.28 7.01
N CYS A 240 -14.37 4.29 6.58
CA CYS A 240 -15.48 4.52 7.51
C CYS A 240 -15.68 3.30 8.42
N ARG A 241 -16.31 3.52 9.58
CA ARG A 241 -16.59 2.50 10.59
C ARG A 241 -18.01 2.02 10.45
N GLU A 242 -18.19 0.74 10.13
CA GLU A 242 -19.52 0.11 10.00
C GLU A 242 -20.19 -0.12 11.36
N ALA A 243 -19.41 -0.16 12.45
CA ALA A 243 -19.90 -0.32 13.81
C ALA A 243 -19.00 0.45 14.81
N PRO A 244 -19.50 0.79 16.01
CA PRO A 244 -18.68 1.40 17.05
C PRO A 244 -17.51 0.49 17.46
N VAL A 245 -16.33 1.07 17.63
CA VAL A 245 -15.14 0.38 18.15
C VAL A 245 -15.06 0.58 19.65
N TRP A 246 -15.02 -0.51 20.40
CA TRP A 246 -14.95 -0.51 21.86
C TRP A 246 -13.53 -0.77 22.34
N ARG A 247 -13.04 0.02 23.30
CA ARG A 247 -11.75 -0.17 23.93
C ARG A 247 -11.87 -0.01 25.45
N HIS A 248 -11.48 -1.05 26.20
CA HIS A 248 -11.60 -1.09 27.66
C HIS A 248 -12.99 -0.70 28.19
N GLY A 249 -14.05 -1.21 27.55
CA GLY A 249 -15.44 -0.96 27.94
C GLY A 249 -15.98 0.43 27.58
N LYS A 250 -15.23 1.25 26.83
CA LYS A 250 -15.68 2.56 26.33
C LYS A 250 -15.71 2.57 24.81
N VAL A 251 -16.65 3.30 24.22
CA VAL A 251 -16.65 3.59 22.78
C VAL A 251 -15.43 4.46 22.49
N ALA A 252 -14.46 3.89 21.76
CA ALA A 252 -13.27 4.58 21.30
C ALA A 252 -13.56 5.31 19.97
N HIS A 253 -14.39 4.72 19.11
CA HIS A 253 -14.84 5.32 17.87
C HIS A 253 -16.30 4.99 17.62
N VAL A 254 -17.06 5.98 17.13
CA VAL A 254 -18.46 5.80 16.73
C VAL A 254 -18.55 5.20 15.33
N GLN A 255 -19.73 4.68 14.97
CA GLN A 255 -20.05 4.31 13.59
C GLN A 255 -20.06 5.58 12.73
N THR A 256 -19.49 5.49 11.53
CA THR A 256 -19.37 6.61 10.59
C THR A 256 -19.74 6.24 9.16
N CYS A 257 -19.86 4.95 8.84
CA CYS A 257 -20.43 4.55 7.56
C CYS A 257 -21.94 4.88 7.52
N PRO A 258 -22.48 5.30 6.35
CA PRO A 258 -23.91 5.46 6.16
C PRO A 258 -24.69 4.20 6.55
N GLU A 259 -25.89 4.33 7.11
CA GLU A 259 -26.75 3.20 7.53
C GLU A 259 -27.26 2.30 6.39
N GLN A 260 -26.83 2.58 5.14
CA GLN A 260 -27.24 1.85 3.94
C GLN A 260 -26.49 0.52 3.77
N GLY A 261 -26.74 -0.43 4.68
CA GLY A 261 -26.48 -1.86 4.49
C GLY A 261 -25.01 -2.30 4.35
N PRO A 262 -24.76 -3.63 4.24
CA PRO A 262 -23.42 -4.18 4.08
C PRO A 262 -22.77 -3.69 2.77
N GLY A 263 -21.52 -3.24 2.84
CA GLY A 263 -20.74 -2.75 1.70
C GLY A 263 -20.49 -1.24 1.69
N ALA A 264 -20.77 -0.55 2.81
CA ALA A 264 -20.54 0.88 2.95
C ALA A 264 -19.07 1.24 3.15
N SER A 265 -18.30 0.37 3.83
CA SER A 265 -16.85 0.52 3.98
C SER A 265 -16.10 0.00 2.76
N LEU A 266 -14.93 0.59 2.50
CA LEU A 266 -14.05 0.18 1.42
C LEU A 266 -13.46 -1.22 1.68
N LEU A 267 -13.19 -1.58 2.95
CA LEU A 267 -12.75 -2.92 3.35
C LEU A 267 -13.83 -3.97 3.08
N SER A 268 -15.09 -3.68 3.38
CA SER A 268 -16.22 -4.56 3.05
C SER A 268 -16.36 -4.73 1.53
N ALA A 269 -16.17 -3.64 0.77
CA ALA A 269 -16.14 -3.70 -0.69
C ALA A 269 -15.02 -4.59 -1.24
N ILE A 270 -13.82 -4.56 -0.64
CA ILE A 270 -12.73 -5.48 -0.99
C ILE A 270 -13.11 -6.93 -0.71
N ARG A 271 -13.64 -7.21 0.49
CA ARG A 271 -14.03 -8.56 0.91
C ARG A 271 -15.15 -9.14 0.04
N GLY A 272 -16.10 -8.32 -0.39
CA GLY A 272 -17.23 -8.71 -1.23
C GLY A 272 -16.97 -8.68 -2.73
N ALA A 273 -15.77 -8.26 -3.18
CA ALA A 273 -15.51 -8.04 -4.60
C ALA A 273 -15.45 -9.35 -5.41
N LEU A 274 -14.92 -10.42 -4.81
CA LEU A 274 -14.75 -11.72 -5.44
C LEU A 274 -15.71 -12.73 -4.82
N PRO A 275 -16.27 -13.68 -5.60
CA PRO A 275 -17.03 -14.78 -5.03
C PRO A 275 -16.13 -15.59 -4.08
N PRO A 276 -16.70 -16.21 -3.03
CA PRO A 276 -15.94 -17.13 -2.20
C PRO A 276 -15.35 -18.23 -3.09
N SER A 277 -14.04 -18.47 -2.94
CA SER A 277 -13.33 -19.49 -3.71
C SER A 277 -13.99 -20.85 -3.49
N SER A 278 -14.36 -21.54 -4.57
CA SER A 278 -14.86 -22.92 -4.53
C SER A 278 -13.77 -23.96 -4.20
N GLU A 279 -12.55 -23.53 -3.88
CA GLU A 279 -11.45 -24.40 -3.51
C GLU A 279 -11.37 -24.56 -1.97
N GLY A 280 -11.83 -25.71 -1.49
CA GLY A 280 -11.18 -26.40 -0.38
C GLY A 280 -11.77 -26.22 1.03
N ALA A 281 -12.98 -26.73 1.26
CA ALA A 281 -13.23 -27.43 2.53
C ALA A 281 -12.42 -28.74 2.52
N GLY A 282 -11.13 -28.65 2.84
CA GLY A 282 -10.21 -29.77 3.04
C GLY A 282 -9.75 -29.83 4.51
N PRO A 283 -9.53 -31.02 5.09
CA PRO A 283 -9.48 -31.23 6.54
C PRO A 283 -8.10 -30.90 7.13
N HIS A 284 -7.68 -29.63 7.07
CA HIS A 284 -6.39 -29.20 7.63
C HIS A 284 -6.44 -27.90 8.44
N ASP A 285 -7.59 -27.59 9.05
CA ASP A 285 -7.73 -26.52 10.05
C ASP A 285 -7.90 -27.08 11.48
N GLU A 286 -7.13 -28.12 11.81
CA GLU A 286 -6.79 -28.45 13.20
C GLU A 286 -5.29 -28.75 13.25
N LEU A 287 -4.50 -27.76 13.70
CA LEU A 287 -3.32 -27.86 14.59
C LEU A 287 -2.69 -26.49 14.83
#